data_AF-A0A2D5SZU2-F1
#
_entry.id   AF-A0A2D5SZU2-F1
#
_cell.length_a   1.000
_cell.length_b   1.000
_cell.length_c   1.000
_cell.angle_alpha   90.00
_cell.angle_beta   90.00
_cell.angle_gamma   90.00
#
_symmetry.space_group_name_H-M   'P 1'
#
loop_
_entity.id
_entity.type
_entity.pdbx_description
1 polymer ?
#
loop_
_entity_poly.entity_id
_entity_poly.type
_entity_poly.pdbx_seq_one_letter_code
_entity_poly.pdbx_strand_id
1 'polypeptide(L)' 'MDIESPICDFGLHQGEKYTELPASFLNWMIEIEHEKCAIAKQELQRRASAVFNSCSKRN' A
#
# COMPACT_ATOMS: atom_id res chain seq x y z
N MET A 1 -16.01 11.05 8.41
CA MET A 1 -14.73 10.54 8.96
C MET A 1 -13.83 10.33 7.78
N ASP A 2 -12.96 11.29 7.51
CA ASP A 2 -11.90 11.12 6.52
C ASP A 2 -11.04 9.96 6.98
N ILE A 3 -11.09 8.85 6.25
CA ILE A 3 -10.20 7.73 6.44
C ILE A 3 -8.86 8.23 5.89
N GLU A 4 -8.14 9.01 6.70
CA GLU A 4 -6.84 9.55 6.35
C GLU A 4 -5.96 8.36 6.00
N SER A 5 -5.69 8.21 4.71
CA SER A 5 -4.81 7.16 4.23
C SER A 5 -3.47 7.36 4.92
N PRO A 6 -2.91 6.32 5.56
CA PRO A 6 -1.67 6.46 6.29
C PRO A 6 -0.61 7.10 5.39
N ILE A 7 0.16 8.02 5.97
CA ILE A 7 1.25 8.73 5.31
C ILE A 7 2.56 8.04 5.70
N CYS A 8 3.44 7.86 4.72
CA CYS A 8 4.79 7.42 4.94
C CYS A 8 5.57 8.57 5.57
N ASP A 9 6.10 8.38 6.77
CA ASP A 9 6.82 9.41 7.54
C ASP A 9 8.34 9.18 7.56
N PHE A 10 8.84 8.26 6.73
CA PHE A 10 10.25 7.87 6.68
C PHE A 10 10.74 7.61 5.25
N GLY A 11 12.06 7.55 5.10
CA GLY A 11 12.72 7.22 3.83
C GLY A 11 12.56 8.28 2.76
N LEU A 12 12.70 7.87 1.50
CA LEU A 12 12.61 8.76 0.33
C LEU A 12 11.20 9.33 0.12
N HIS A 13 10.18 8.60 0.56
CA HIS A 13 8.76 8.94 0.35
C HIS A 13 8.11 9.58 1.58
N GLN A 14 8.90 10.24 2.43
CA GLN A 14 8.39 10.93 3.61
C GLN A 14 7.40 12.04 3.19
N GLY A 15 6.19 12.02 3.75
CA GLY A 15 5.09 12.92 3.42
C GLY A 15 4.14 12.41 2.34
N GLU A 16 4.44 11.28 1.69
CA GLU A 16 3.58 10.69 0.66
C GLU A 16 2.62 9.65 1.25
N LYS A 17 1.41 9.52 0.69
CA LYS A 17 0.44 8.52 1.15
C LYS A 17 0.88 7.12 0.74
N TYR A 18 0.57 6.12 1.56
CA TYR A 18 0.84 4.72 1.21
C TYR A 18 0.17 4.30 -0.10
N THR A 19 -0.98 4.90 -0.43
CA THR A 19 -1.68 4.69 -1.71
C THR A 19 -0.90 5.18 -2.93
N GLU A 20 0.02 6.12 -2.76
CA GLU A 20 0.85 6.70 -3.83
C GLU A 20 2.21 6.00 -3.95
N LEU A 21 2.60 5.23 -2.91
CA LEU A 21 3.88 4.52 -2.90
C LEU A 21 3.96 3.43 -3.99
N PRO A 22 5.13 3.24 -4.62
CA PRO A 22 5.36 2.13 -5.53
C PRO A 22 5.18 0.76 -4.84
N ALA A 23 4.59 -0.21 -5.54
CA ALA A 23 4.44 -1.58 -5.01
C ALA A 23 5.80 -2.20 -4.63
N SER A 24 6.86 -1.89 -5.38
CA SER A 24 8.23 -2.32 -5.08
C SER A 24 8.72 -1.79 -3.72
N PHE A 25 8.38 -0.55 -3.37
CA PHE A 25 8.75 0.04 -2.08
C PHE A 25 7.98 -0.60 -0.93
N LEU A 26 6.68 -0.85 -1.12
CA LEU A 26 5.85 -1.57 -0.16
C LEU A 26 6.35 -3.00 0.07
N ASN A 27 6.77 -3.70 -0.99
CA ASN A 27 7.36 -5.04 -0.88
C ASN A 27 8.68 -5.00 -0.11
N TRP A 28 9.57 -4.06 -0.45
CA TRP A 28 10.83 -3.88 0.27
C TRP A 28 10.60 -3.62 1.77
N MET A 29 9.63 -2.76 2.13
CA MET A 29 9.26 -2.53 3.55
C MET A 29 8.87 -3.81 4.29
N ILE A 30 8.24 -4.75 3.58
CA ILE A 30 7.82 -6.04 4.12
C ILE A 30 9.02 -6.98 4.27
N GLU A 31 9.91 -7.01 3.28
CA GLU A 31 11.11 -7.83 3.30
C GLU A 31 12.06 -7.44 4.44
N ILE A 32 12.16 -6.15 4.77
CA ILE A 32 12.97 -5.68 5.90
C ILE A 32 12.25 -5.76 7.26
N GLU A 33 11.03 -6.30 7.30
CA GLU A 33 10.17 -6.33 8.49
C GLU A 33 10.07 -4.98 9.21
N HIS A 34 9.89 -3.90 8.45
CA HIS A 34 9.74 -2.57 9.03
C HIS A 34 8.55 -2.52 9.98
N GLU A 35 8.60 -1.66 11.00
CA GLU A 35 7.52 -1.48 11.99
C GLU A 35 6.15 -1.25 11.33
N LYS A 36 6.16 -0.58 10.16
CA LYS A 36 4.98 -0.24 9.37
C LYS A 36 4.72 -1.18 8.18
N CYS A 37 5.35 -2.36 8.14
CA CYS A 37 5.15 -3.35 7.08
C CYS A 37 3.70 -3.86 7.01
N ALA A 38 2.96 -3.83 8.13
CA ALA A 38 1.54 -4.18 8.17
C ALA A 38 0.69 -3.26 7.27
N ILE A 39 0.98 -1.95 7.31
CA ILE A 39 0.31 -0.95 6.47
C ILE A 39 0.63 -1.20 4.99
N ALA A 40 1.90 -1.50 4.69
CA ALA A 40 2.34 -1.84 3.34
C ALA A 40 1.64 -3.11 2.79
N LYS A 41 1.52 -4.17 3.61
CA LYS A 41 0.77 -5.39 3.26
C LYS A 41 -0.69 -5.08 2.98
N GLN A 42 -1.32 -4.27 3.82
CA GLN A 42 -2.73 -3.91 3.67
C GLN A 42 -2.98 -3.15 2.36
N GLU A 43 -2.12 -2.20 2.01
CA GLU A 43 -2.24 -1.45 0.75
C GLU A 43 -2.00 -2.35 -0.48
N LEU A 44 -0.99 -3.23 -0.45
CA LEU A 44 -0.78 -4.22 -1.51
C LEU A 44 -2.00 -5.14 -1.69
N GLN A 45 -2.60 -5.60 -0.59
CA GLN A 45 -3.79 -6.44 -0.63
C GLN A 45 -5.01 -5.67 -1.17
N ARG A 46 -5.16 -4.39 -0.82
CA ARG A 46 -6.19 -3.51 -1.39
C ARG A 46 -6.03 -3.40 -2.91
N ARG A 47 -4.81 -3.18 -3.40
CA ARG A 47 -4.50 -3.12 -4.84
C ARG A 47 -4.83 -4.43 -5.54
N ALA A 48 -4.41 -5.56 -4.98
CA ALA A 48 -4.71 -6.89 -5.52
C ALA A 48 -6.24 -7.14 -5.59
N SER A 49 -6.98 -6.76 -4.55
CA SER A 49 -8.43 -6.90 -4.49
C SER A 49 -9.14 -5.99 -5.50
N ALA A 50 -8.67 -4.75 -5.67
CA ALA A 50 -9.21 -3.82 -6.67
C ALA A 50 -9.01 -4.34 -8.10
N VAL A 51 -7.82 -4.87 -8.40
CA VAL A 51 -7.52 -5.53 -9.68
C VAL A 51 -8.41 -6.76 -9.87
N PHE A 52 -8.51 -7.63 -8.87
CA PHE A 52 -9.36 -8.83 -8.92
C PHE A 52 -10.84 -8.49 -9.16
N ASN A 53 -11.36 -7.47 -8.47
CA ASN A 53 -12.74 -7.02 -8.65
C ASN A 53 -12.95 -6.40 -10.05
N SER A 54 -11.95 -5.70 -10.59
CA SER A 54 -12.01 -5.14 -11.94
C SER A 54 -12.00 -6.22 -13.04
N CYS A 55 -11.34 -7.37 -12.82
CA CYS A 55 -11.32 -8.45 -13.81
C CYS A 55 -12.56 -9.35 -13.76
N SER A 56 -13.21 -9.50 -12.60
CA SER A 56 -14.46 -10.25 -12.46
C SER A 56 -15.68 -9.58 -13.08
N LYS A 57 -15.63 -8.27 -13.38
CA LYS A 57 -16.74 -7.51 -13.99
C LYS A 57 -16.80 -7.63 -15.52
N ARG A 58 -16.48 -8.82 -16.05
CA ARG A 58 -16.66 -9.24 -17.45
C ARG A 58 -17.36 -10.60 -17.45
N ASN A 59 -18.63 -10.65 -17.07
CA ASN A 59 -19.54 -11.74 -17.45
C ASN A 59 -20.99 -11.26 -17.42
#